data_AF-R7T818-F1
#
_entry.id   AF-R7T818-F1
#
_cell.length_a   1.000
_cell.length_b   1.000
_cell.length_c   1.000
_cell.angle_alpha   90.00
_cell.angle_beta   90.00
_cell.angle_gamma   90.00
#
_symmetry.space_group_name_H-M   'P 1'
#
loop_
_entity.id
_entity.type
_entity.pdbx_description
1 polymer ?
#
loop_
_entity_poly.entity_id
_entity_poly.type
_entity_poly.pdbx_seq_one_letter_code
_entity_poly.pdbx_strand_id
1 'polypeptide(L)'
;SLVSSDITPIILASQKNQFDIVQMLLDLGDQIDVPHDYYCQCKVCRGASSFDELRFAKTRLNTYKGLASESYISLSSKDPILTAFQLRAKLKQLGDIEKYFRTDYAKLASHLTDYVMRLLDKVRDGDELEVVLNEETGTSFVAYDRLARLKLALFYHEKKFVAHASCQKRLTSIWYGEIHSLERMPAWLMIPTLLLLLIAYPFLAIIFWIYPWGRVGNLLRTPVIKFYANAMSYGVFIAILIAHTAMAKASMGQQLTDHPKIGPLYKQYLNNCAEAGMQPSVGNPLLIIGLVWQTVKKVYTERLKAFLESWYNISDVIMLIMYITSFVLVLFTNTQVKDSLDNFSNDDGWSLLMAGDDEMVKATYWLNRYNWDLWDPGLVSDALFAVANVISVTRMTYILAVSERLGPLIISLARMIIDVFAFMSIFLLVMIAFVIGFRNLYWYYSPQRIFRTVYWSIFGMTDYDSVELGDYGQGITSIVGEILFGIYNWIIIIILINMLIAMMARSYETIAAEEDMEWKFSRSKLYLEYIRDGGTLCVPFNMVPTWKS
;
A
#
# COMPACT_ATOMS: atom_id res chain seq x y z
N SER A 1 4.78 -26.61 -49.14
CA SER A 1 4.68 -25.24 -48.58
C SER A 1 4.05 -25.34 -47.20
N LEU A 2 4.83 -25.11 -46.13
CA LEU A 2 4.42 -25.29 -44.73
C LEU A 2 3.81 -24.02 -44.09
N VAL A 3 3.47 -23.01 -44.89
CA VAL A 3 2.96 -21.72 -44.40
C VAL A 3 1.43 -21.78 -44.37
N SER A 4 0.81 -21.40 -43.25
CA SER A 4 -0.65 -21.32 -43.15
C SER A 4 -1.22 -20.34 -44.18
N SER A 5 -2.36 -20.66 -44.77
CA SER A 5 -3.04 -19.84 -45.79
C SER A 5 -3.33 -18.40 -45.37
N ASP A 6 -3.31 -18.14 -44.06
CA ASP A 6 -3.75 -16.88 -43.46
C ASP A 6 -2.59 -15.89 -43.26
N ILE A 7 -1.38 -16.19 -43.74
CA ILE A 7 -0.19 -15.32 -43.63
C ILE A 7 0.05 -14.60 -44.97
N THR A 8 -0.03 -13.27 -44.94
CA THR A 8 0.33 -12.42 -46.09
C THR A 8 1.85 -12.28 -46.23
N PRO A 9 2.37 -11.91 -47.43
CA PRO A 9 3.80 -11.72 -47.67
C PRO A 9 4.46 -10.74 -46.69
N ILE A 10 3.80 -9.61 -46.39
CA ILE A 10 4.28 -8.62 -45.42
C ILE A 10 4.33 -9.17 -43.99
N ILE A 11 3.34 -9.98 -43.57
CA ILE A 11 3.36 -10.62 -42.25
C ILE A 11 4.55 -11.60 -42.17
N LEU A 12 4.78 -12.39 -43.22
CA LEU A 12 5.90 -13.34 -43.24
C LEU A 12 7.27 -12.64 -43.22
N ALA A 13 7.44 -11.59 -44.03
CA ALA A 13 8.66 -10.79 -44.06
C ALA A 13 8.94 -10.13 -42.70
N SER A 14 7.89 -9.61 -42.06
CA SER A 14 7.95 -9.01 -40.73
C SER A 14 8.30 -10.05 -39.66
N GLN A 15 7.70 -11.24 -39.69
CA GLN A 15 8.04 -12.34 -38.77
C GLN A 15 9.49 -12.84 -38.91
N LYS A 16 10.12 -12.65 -40.07
CA LYS A 16 11.54 -12.95 -40.32
C LYS A 16 12.47 -11.77 -40.03
N ASN A 17 11.93 -10.63 -39.59
CA ASN A 17 12.65 -9.40 -39.25
C ASN A 17 13.60 -8.90 -40.36
N GLN A 18 13.20 -9.03 -41.63
CA GLN A 18 13.97 -8.59 -42.79
C GLN A 18 13.62 -7.13 -43.14
N PHE A 19 14.50 -6.18 -42.82
CA PHE A 19 14.23 -4.75 -43.01
C PHE A 19 14.01 -4.37 -44.47
N ASP A 20 14.90 -4.81 -45.38
CA ASP A 20 14.85 -4.44 -46.80
C ASP A 20 13.56 -4.90 -47.48
N ILE A 21 13.12 -6.13 -47.18
CA ILE A 21 11.89 -6.71 -47.75
C ILE A 21 10.66 -5.98 -47.21
N VAL A 22 10.64 -5.69 -45.90
CA VAL A 22 9.53 -4.96 -45.30
C VAL A 22 9.44 -3.54 -45.85
N GLN A 23 10.57 -2.87 -46.04
CA GLN A 23 10.61 -1.54 -46.66
C GLN A 23 10.07 -1.58 -48.10
N MET A 24 10.52 -2.51 -48.94
CA MET A 24 10.01 -2.65 -50.31
C MET A 24 8.49 -2.89 -50.35
N LEU A 25 7.96 -3.72 -49.44
CA LEU A 25 6.52 -4.00 -49.38
C LEU A 25 5.71 -2.78 -48.88
N LEU A 26 6.24 -2.04 -47.89
CA LEU A 26 5.64 -0.80 -47.41
C LEU A 26 5.62 0.29 -48.49
N ASP A 27 6.69 0.41 -49.28
CA ASP A 27 6.80 1.36 -50.39
C ASP A 27 5.80 1.05 -51.52
N LEU A 28 5.44 -0.23 -51.69
CA LEU A 28 4.36 -0.67 -52.58
C LEU A 28 2.95 -0.42 -52.02
N GLY A 29 2.85 0.07 -50.78
CA GLY A 29 1.59 0.36 -50.10
C GLY A 29 0.97 -0.83 -49.38
N ASP A 30 1.67 -1.98 -49.26
CA ASP A 30 1.20 -3.12 -48.48
C ASP A 30 1.35 -2.80 -46.98
N GLN A 31 0.29 -3.00 -46.19
CA GLN A 31 0.28 -2.74 -44.75
C GLN A 31 -0.41 -3.89 -44.01
N ILE A 32 0.01 -4.13 -42.77
CA ILE A 32 -0.62 -5.14 -41.93
C ILE A 32 -1.88 -4.55 -41.32
N ASP A 33 -3.04 -5.11 -41.68
CA ASP A 33 -4.31 -4.73 -41.07
C ASP A 33 -4.30 -5.01 -39.56
N VAL A 34 -4.58 -3.98 -38.77
CA VAL A 34 -4.66 -4.12 -37.31
C VAL A 34 -5.89 -4.97 -36.96
N PRO A 35 -5.73 -6.06 -36.20
CA PRO A 35 -6.86 -6.88 -35.77
C PRO A 35 -7.90 -6.06 -35.02
N HIS A 36 -9.18 -6.32 -35.31
CA HIS A 36 -10.29 -5.78 -34.54
C HIS A 36 -10.17 -6.15 -33.06
N ASP A 37 -10.82 -5.37 -32.20
CA ASP A 37 -10.89 -5.69 -30.78
C ASP A 37 -11.50 -7.09 -30.55
N TYR A 38 -11.08 -7.76 -29.49
CA TYR A 38 -11.47 -9.14 -29.20
C TYR A 38 -12.99 -9.30 -29.14
N TYR A 39 -13.69 -8.31 -28.55
CA TYR A 39 -15.14 -8.31 -28.39
C TYR A 39 -15.91 -7.73 -29.60
N CYS A 40 -15.26 -7.54 -30.74
CA CYS A 40 -15.91 -7.00 -31.93
C CYS A 40 -17.00 -7.94 -32.47
N GLN A 41 -18.19 -7.37 -32.71
CA GLN A 41 -19.38 -8.10 -33.16
C GLN A 41 -19.70 -7.88 -34.65
N CYS A 42 -18.72 -7.46 -35.46
CA CYS A 42 -18.95 -7.29 -36.90
C CYS A 42 -19.21 -8.64 -37.59
N LYS A 43 -19.87 -8.61 -38.76
CA LYS A 43 -20.26 -9.83 -39.50
C LYS A 43 -19.06 -10.73 -39.83
N VAL A 44 -17.90 -10.15 -40.14
CA VAL A 44 -16.67 -10.87 -40.47
C VAL A 44 -16.11 -11.60 -39.24
N CYS A 45 -15.92 -10.90 -38.12
CA CYS A 45 -15.39 -11.50 -36.88
C CYS A 45 -16.33 -12.56 -36.32
N ARG A 46 -17.65 -12.29 -36.32
CA ARG A 46 -18.64 -13.26 -35.86
C ARG A 46 -18.66 -14.51 -36.75
N GLY A 47 -18.63 -14.34 -38.06
CA GLY A 47 -18.57 -15.45 -39.02
C GLY A 47 -17.31 -16.31 -38.83
N ALA A 48 -16.14 -15.66 -38.77
CA ALA A 48 -14.86 -16.35 -38.58
C ALA A 48 -14.79 -17.10 -37.25
N SER A 49 -15.23 -16.47 -36.15
CA SER A 49 -15.29 -17.12 -34.83
C SER A 49 -16.28 -18.28 -34.81
N SER A 50 -17.45 -18.15 -35.43
CA SER A 50 -18.45 -19.23 -35.46
C SER A 50 -18.01 -20.45 -36.29
N PHE A 51 -17.15 -20.24 -37.28
CA PHE A 51 -16.65 -21.31 -38.15
C PHE A 51 -15.51 -22.09 -37.48
N ASP A 52 -14.47 -21.39 -37.00
CA ASP A 52 -13.33 -21.98 -36.30
C ASP A 52 -12.65 -20.95 -35.40
N GLU A 53 -12.96 -21.01 -34.11
CA GLU A 53 -12.41 -20.12 -33.08
C GLU A 53 -10.89 -20.24 -32.97
N LEU A 54 -10.34 -21.46 -33.05
CA LEU A 54 -8.91 -21.70 -32.86
C LEU A 54 -8.10 -21.16 -34.03
N ARG A 55 -8.58 -21.39 -35.26
CA ARG A 55 -7.95 -20.84 -36.45
C ARG A 55 -8.03 -19.32 -36.45
N PHE A 56 -9.18 -18.73 -36.10
CA PHE A 56 -9.32 -17.28 -35.97
C PHE A 56 -8.35 -16.69 -34.94
N ALA A 57 -8.21 -17.33 -33.78
CA ALA A 57 -7.23 -16.94 -32.76
C ALA A 57 -5.78 -17.06 -33.26
N LYS A 58 -5.46 -18.11 -34.01
CA LYS A 58 -4.13 -18.31 -34.62
C LYS A 58 -3.82 -17.27 -35.69
N THR A 59 -4.78 -16.89 -36.52
CA THR A 59 -4.63 -15.80 -37.51
C THR A 59 -4.33 -14.49 -36.79
N ARG A 60 -5.11 -14.14 -35.76
CA ARG A 60 -4.87 -12.95 -34.94
C ARG A 60 -3.47 -12.94 -34.32
N LEU A 61 -3.05 -14.06 -33.73
CA LEU A 61 -1.71 -14.19 -33.17
C LEU A 61 -0.63 -13.98 -34.23
N ASN A 62 -0.78 -14.54 -35.44
CA ASN A 62 0.17 -14.35 -36.54
C ASN A 62 0.24 -12.90 -37.02
N THR A 63 -0.90 -12.20 -37.09
CA THR A 63 -0.94 -10.76 -37.38
C THR A 63 -0.18 -9.97 -36.31
N TYR A 64 -0.39 -10.28 -35.03
CA TYR A 64 0.35 -9.65 -33.93
C TYR A 64 1.85 -9.97 -33.94
N LYS A 65 2.26 -11.17 -34.38
CA LYS A 65 3.68 -11.48 -34.60
C LYS A 65 4.30 -10.60 -35.69
N GLY A 66 3.54 -10.25 -36.73
CA GLY A 66 3.96 -9.31 -37.75
C GLY A 66 4.05 -7.87 -37.22
N LEU A 67 3.00 -7.39 -36.55
CA LEU A 67 2.94 -6.04 -35.97
C LEU A 67 4.01 -5.81 -34.89
N ALA A 68 4.36 -6.84 -34.13
CA ALA A 68 5.34 -6.76 -33.05
C ALA A 68 6.80 -6.95 -33.51
N SER A 69 7.04 -7.04 -34.83
CA SER A 69 8.40 -7.14 -35.36
C SER A 69 9.12 -5.78 -35.33
N GLU A 70 10.43 -5.82 -35.13
CA GLU A 70 11.25 -4.62 -35.03
C GLU A 70 11.33 -3.90 -36.38
N SER A 71 11.47 -4.67 -37.46
CA SER A 71 11.53 -4.16 -38.81
C SER A 71 10.25 -3.41 -39.18
N TYR A 72 9.09 -3.96 -38.83
CA TYR A 72 7.81 -3.34 -39.13
C TYR A 72 7.59 -2.07 -38.31
N ILE A 73 7.80 -2.11 -37.00
CA ILE A 73 7.60 -0.94 -36.12
C ILE A 73 8.52 0.21 -36.51
N SER A 74 9.81 -0.08 -36.75
CA SER A 74 10.81 0.96 -37.05
C SER A 74 10.53 1.70 -38.36
N LEU A 75 9.93 1.03 -39.35
CA LEU A 75 9.67 1.59 -40.68
C LEU A 75 8.26 2.18 -40.83
N SER A 76 7.26 1.61 -40.15
CA SER A 76 5.85 2.02 -40.29
C SER A 76 5.41 3.11 -39.31
N SER A 77 5.99 3.15 -38.11
CA SER A 77 5.53 4.03 -37.04
C SER A 77 6.36 5.30 -36.94
N LYS A 78 5.69 6.44 -36.68
CA LYS A 78 6.36 7.73 -36.45
C LYS A 78 7.08 7.78 -35.09
N ASP A 79 6.48 7.16 -34.08
CA ASP A 79 7.02 7.02 -32.73
C ASP A 79 7.06 5.52 -32.37
N PRO A 80 8.22 4.86 -32.55
CA PRO A 80 8.36 3.42 -32.32
C PRO A 80 8.26 3.05 -30.84
N ILE A 81 8.65 3.94 -29.91
CA ILE A 81 8.64 3.66 -28.48
C ILE A 81 7.20 3.65 -27.96
N LEU A 82 6.39 4.65 -28.33
CA LEU A 82 4.97 4.68 -27.96
C LEU A 82 4.21 3.49 -28.54
N THR A 83 4.43 3.22 -29.82
CA THR A 83 3.77 2.13 -30.53
C THR A 83 4.10 0.80 -29.87
N ALA A 84 5.36 0.57 -29.48
CA ALA A 84 5.77 -0.61 -28.74
C ALA A 84 5.10 -0.72 -27.36
N PHE A 85 4.99 0.38 -26.59
CA PHE A 85 4.29 0.37 -25.29
C PHE A 85 2.80 0.04 -25.43
N GLN A 86 2.10 0.69 -26.36
CA GLN A 86 0.68 0.45 -26.62
C GLN A 86 0.44 -0.99 -27.09
N LEU A 87 1.26 -1.48 -28.02
CA LEU A 87 1.15 -2.83 -28.54
C LEU A 87 1.46 -3.87 -27.46
N ARG A 88 2.50 -3.68 -26.64
CA ARG A 88 2.80 -4.54 -25.49
C ARG A 88 1.64 -4.59 -24.50
N ALA A 89 1.05 -3.45 -24.15
CA ALA A 89 -0.10 -3.41 -23.25
C ALA A 89 -1.29 -4.20 -23.82
N LYS A 90 -1.57 -4.04 -25.12
CA LYS A 90 -2.62 -4.78 -25.82
C LYS A 90 -2.34 -6.29 -25.85
N LEU A 91 -1.09 -6.71 -26.09
CA LEU A 91 -0.70 -8.13 -26.09
C LEU A 91 -0.83 -8.76 -24.70
N LYS A 92 -0.49 -8.04 -23.63
CA LYS A 92 -0.72 -8.51 -22.25
C LYS A 92 -2.20 -8.71 -21.97
N GLN A 93 -3.03 -7.71 -22.30
CA GLN A 93 -4.48 -7.81 -22.15
C GLN A 93 -5.05 -9.01 -22.93
N LEU A 94 -4.59 -9.22 -24.17
CA LEU A 94 -4.99 -10.38 -24.97
C LEU A 94 -4.50 -11.70 -24.37
N GLY A 95 -3.31 -11.76 -23.78
CA GLY A 95 -2.81 -12.95 -23.09
C GLY A 95 -3.61 -13.32 -21.84
N ASP A 96 -4.22 -12.33 -21.17
CA ASP A 96 -5.10 -12.57 -20.03
C ASP A 96 -6.51 -13.03 -20.46
N ILE A 97 -7.00 -12.57 -21.62
CA ILE A 97 -8.27 -13.01 -22.23
C ILE A 97 -8.10 -14.41 -22.87
N GLU A 98 -7.11 -14.59 -23.75
CA GLU A 98 -6.83 -15.81 -24.51
C GLU A 98 -5.83 -16.72 -23.79
N LYS A 99 -6.31 -17.43 -22.77
CA LYS A 99 -5.46 -18.28 -21.91
C LYS A 99 -4.64 -19.34 -22.68
N TYR A 100 -5.14 -19.87 -23.80
CA TYR A 100 -4.46 -20.91 -24.59
C TYR A 100 -3.13 -20.44 -25.19
N PHE A 101 -3.05 -19.18 -25.67
CA PHE A 101 -1.83 -18.60 -26.28
C PHE A 101 -1.12 -17.59 -25.37
N ARG A 102 -1.43 -17.60 -24.07
CA ARG A 102 -0.88 -16.64 -23.10
C ARG A 102 0.64 -16.57 -23.12
N THR A 103 1.31 -17.71 -23.25
CA THR A 103 2.77 -17.79 -23.30
C THR A 103 3.37 -17.15 -24.55
N ASP A 104 2.71 -17.28 -25.70
CA ASP A 104 3.16 -16.67 -26.96
C ASP A 104 2.96 -15.16 -26.95
N TYR A 105 1.82 -14.67 -26.45
CA TYR A 105 1.61 -13.23 -26.25
C TYR A 105 2.61 -12.64 -25.25
N ALA A 106 2.92 -13.36 -24.16
CA ALA A 106 3.93 -12.94 -23.20
C ALA A 106 5.34 -12.84 -23.82
N LYS A 107 5.71 -13.80 -24.69
CA LYS A 107 6.98 -13.74 -25.44
C LYS A 107 7.05 -12.53 -26.37
N LEU A 108 5.97 -12.25 -27.12
CA LEU A 108 5.90 -11.05 -27.98
C LEU A 108 5.99 -9.75 -27.19
N ALA A 109 5.31 -9.70 -26.05
CA ALA A 109 5.41 -8.56 -25.13
C ALA A 109 6.84 -8.37 -24.61
N SER A 110 7.55 -9.45 -24.25
CA SER A 110 8.96 -9.36 -23.84
C SER A 110 9.85 -8.87 -24.97
N HIS A 111 9.65 -9.38 -26.18
CA HIS A 111 10.40 -8.98 -27.38
C HIS A 111 10.27 -7.47 -27.66
N LEU A 112 9.06 -6.91 -27.55
CA LEU A 112 8.84 -5.47 -27.68
C LEU A 112 9.57 -4.66 -26.62
N THR A 113 9.59 -5.12 -25.37
CA THR A 113 10.38 -4.45 -24.31
C THR A 113 11.87 -4.46 -24.68
N ASP A 114 12.41 -5.59 -25.13
CA ASP A 114 13.83 -5.72 -25.47
C ASP A 114 14.21 -4.91 -26.73
N TYR A 115 13.27 -4.72 -27.67
CA TYR A 115 13.42 -3.79 -28.79
C TYR A 115 13.54 -2.34 -28.31
N VAL A 116 12.65 -1.88 -27.43
CA VAL A 116 12.72 -0.53 -26.87
C VAL A 116 14.01 -0.32 -26.08
N MET A 117 14.50 -1.34 -25.36
CA MET A 117 15.77 -1.24 -24.64
C MET A 117 16.94 -1.04 -25.59
N ARG A 118 16.97 -1.78 -26.70
CA ARG A 118 18.03 -1.62 -27.72
C ARG A 118 18.02 -0.27 -28.39
N LEU A 119 16.84 0.36 -28.58
CA LEU A 119 16.76 1.75 -29.05
C LEU A 119 17.34 2.71 -28.02
N LEU A 120 16.99 2.53 -26.75
CA LEU A 120 17.46 3.38 -25.65
C LEU A 120 18.99 3.27 -25.45
N ASP A 121 19.57 2.10 -25.68
CA ASP A 121 21.02 1.87 -25.65
C ASP A 121 21.78 2.60 -26.77
N LYS A 122 21.09 3.11 -27.81
CA LYS A 122 21.70 3.90 -28.89
C LYS A 122 21.75 5.39 -28.62
N VAL A 123 21.06 5.87 -27.58
CA VAL A 123 21.08 7.28 -27.18
C VAL A 123 22.47 7.64 -26.68
N ARG A 124 23.10 8.66 -27.27
CA ARG A 124 24.50 9.02 -26.99
C ARG A 124 24.60 10.16 -25.98
N ASP A 125 23.75 11.16 -26.14
CA ASP A 125 23.84 12.41 -25.39
C ASP A 125 22.65 12.63 -24.44
N GLY A 126 22.88 13.47 -23.42
CA GLY A 126 21.85 13.85 -22.46
C GLY A 126 20.67 14.61 -23.11
N ASP A 127 20.94 15.36 -24.18
CA ASP A 127 19.95 16.13 -24.91
C ASP A 127 19.03 15.20 -25.73
N GLU A 128 19.60 14.20 -26.40
CA GLU A 128 18.82 13.16 -27.09
C GLU A 128 17.92 12.40 -26.09
N LEU A 129 18.47 12.04 -24.92
CA LEU A 129 17.72 11.39 -23.86
C LEU A 129 16.58 12.28 -23.34
N GLU A 130 16.83 13.58 -23.19
CA GLU A 130 15.82 14.54 -22.72
C GLU A 130 14.67 14.67 -23.72
N VAL A 131 14.96 14.69 -25.01
CA VAL A 131 13.93 14.66 -26.06
C VAL A 131 13.09 13.38 -25.95
N VAL A 132 13.71 12.20 -25.87
CA VAL A 132 12.99 10.91 -25.75
C VAL A 132 12.12 10.86 -24.50
N LEU A 133 12.60 11.37 -23.36
CA LEU A 133 11.90 11.31 -22.08
C LEU A 133 10.77 12.35 -21.94
N ASN A 134 10.85 13.46 -22.67
CA ASN A 134 9.87 14.55 -22.60
C ASN A 134 8.90 14.59 -23.78
N GLU A 135 9.04 13.72 -24.78
CA GLU A 135 8.16 13.74 -25.95
C GLU A 135 6.69 13.44 -25.60
N GLU A 136 5.79 14.35 -25.99
CA GLU A 136 4.38 14.41 -25.56
C GLU A 136 3.38 13.81 -26.58
N THR A 137 3.86 13.17 -27.65
CA THR A 137 3.01 12.83 -28.81
C THR A 137 1.86 11.88 -28.44
N GLY A 138 0.61 12.41 -28.44
CA GLY A 138 -0.59 11.60 -28.70
C GLY A 138 -1.68 11.54 -27.62
N THR A 139 -1.56 12.19 -26.47
CA THR A 139 -2.68 12.30 -25.52
C THR A 139 -2.91 13.74 -25.10
N SER A 140 -4.07 14.30 -25.46
CA SER A 140 -4.56 15.66 -25.18
C SER A 140 -4.77 16.00 -23.69
N PHE A 141 -4.21 15.21 -22.79
CA PHE A 141 -4.29 15.38 -21.35
C PHE A 141 -2.90 15.48 -20.77
N VAL A 142 -2.47 16.72 -20.55
CA VAL A 142 -1.67 17.25 -19.42
C VAL A 142 -0.65 18.26 -19.96
N ALA A 143 -0.78 19.49 -19.47
CA ALA A 143 0.10 20.62 -19.72
C ALA A 143 1.56 20.31 -19.38
N TYR A 144 2.51 20.71 -20.24
CA TYR A 144 3.96 20.83 -20.00
C TYR A 144 4.45 20.13 -18.74
N ASP A 145 4.46 18.80 -18.75
CA ASP A 145 4.84 18.04 -17.57
C ASP A 145 6.19 17.40 -17.83
N ARG A 146 7.20 17.81 -17.06
CA ARG A 146 8.55 17.24 -17.14
C ARG A 146 8.45 15.71 -17.05
N LEU A 147 9.18 15.01 -17.92
CA LEU A 147 9.26 13.53 -18.01
C LEU A 147 7.94 12.85 -18.45
N ALA A 148 7.22 13.42 -19.41
CA ALA A 148 5.95 12.88 -19.93
C ALA A 148 6.04 11.40 -20.35
N ARG A 149 7.07 11.02 -21.13
CA ARG A 149 7.27 9.64 -21.58
C ARG A 149 7.55 8.70 -20.42
N LEU A 150 8.32 9.13 -19.43
CA LEU A 150 8.63 8.31 -18.25
C LEU A 150 7.36 8.03 -17.43
N LYS A 151 6.49 9.04 -17.29
CA LYS A 151 5.18 8.88 -16.63
C LYS A 151 4.30 7.90 -17.40
N LEU A 152 4.31 7.97 -18.72
CA LEU A 152 3.62 7.02 -19.58
C LEU A 152 4.18 5.59 -19.43
N ALA A 153 5.50 5.43 -19.38
CA ALA A 153 6.15 4.13 -19.17
C ALA A 153 5.77 3.52 -17.80
N LEU A 154 5.61 4.34 -16.77
CA LEU A 154 5.10 3.90 -15.47
C LEU A 154 3.64 3.46 -15.55
N PHE A 155 2.80 4.19 -16.29
CA PHE A 155 1.40 3.83 -16.51
C PHE A 155 1.25 2.48 -17.23
N TYR A 156 2.12 2.19 -18.23
CA TYR A 156 2.16 0.89 -18.90
C TYR A 156 2.97 -0.20 -18.16
N HIS A 157 3.44 0.08 -16.94
CA HIS A 157 4.29 -0.83 -16.15
C HIS A 157 5.50 -1.38 -16.93
N GLU A 158 6.23 -0.48 -17.62
CA GLU A 158 7.46 -0.79 -18.36
C GLU A 158 8.68 -0.78 -17.43
N LYS A 159 8.78 -1.81 -16.59
CA LYS A 159 9.82 -1.93 -15.55
C LYS A 159 11.25 -1.78 -16.10
N LYS A 160 11.60 -2.50 -17.19
CA LYS A 160 12.94 -2.45 -17.80
C LYS A 160 13.31 -1.06 -18.31
N PHE A 161 12.37 -0.36 -18.95
CA PHE A 161 12.58 1.00 -19.47
C PHE A 161 12.93 1.97 -18.34
N VAL A 162 12.11 1.97 -17.28
CA VAL A 162 12.32 2.86 -16.14
C VAL A 162 13.60 2.52 -15.40
N ALA A 163 13.92 1.24 -15.23
CA ALA A 163 15.12 0.78 -14.54
C ALA A 163 16.43 0.95 -15.34
N HIS A 164 16.35 1.37 -16.61
CA HIS A 164 17.51 1.60 -17.46
C HIS A 164 18.46 2.63 -16.85
N ALA A 165 19.77 2.40 -16.98
CA ALA A 165 20.81 3.20 -16.34
C ALA A 165 20.75 4.68 -16.74
N SER A 166 20.48 4.99 -18.02
CA SER A 166 20.37 6.37 -18.53
C SER A 166 19.16 7.08 -17.93
N CYS A 167 18.01 6.40 -17.87
CA CYS A 167 16.80 6.94 -17.25
C CYS A 167 16.98 7.19 -15.75
N GLN A 168 17.59 6.24 -15.04
CA GLN A 168 17.87 6.36 -13.60
C GLN A 168 18.84 7.50 -13.30
N LYS A 169 19.93 7.63 -14.07
CA LYS A 169 20.89 8.73 -13.91
C LYS A 169 20.22 10.10 -14.06
N ARG A 170 19.39 10.26 -15.10
CA ARG A 170 18.64 11.51 -15.32
C ARG A 170 17.61 11.78 -14.22
N LEU A 171 16.91 10.74 -13.76
CA LEU A 171 15.96 10.90 -12.67
C LEU A 171 16.66 11.30 -11.36
N THR A 172 17.82 10.69 -11.06
CA THR A 172 18.65 11.03 -9.90
C THR A 172 19.17 12.47 -9.98
N SER A 173 19.59 12.95 -11.16
CA SER A 173 20.02 14.34 -11.30
C SER A 173 18.88 15.34 -11.03
N ILE A 174 17.65 15.00 -11.42
CA ILE A 174 16.47 15.83 -11.12
C ILE A 174 16.10 15.75 -9.63
N TRP A 175 16.26 14.57 -9.02
CA TRP A 175 15.98 14.34 -7.60
C TRP A 175 16.84 15.22 -6.69
N TYR A 176 18.16 15.22 -6.90
CA TYR A 176 19.10 16.02 -6.12
C TYR A 176 19.15 17.51 -6.50
N GLY A 177 18.67 17.88 -7.69
CA GLY A 177 18.62 19.27 -8.14
C GLY A 177 19.98 19.95 -8.02
N GLU A 178 20.03 21.11 -7.36
CA GLU A 178 21.27 21.88 -7.17
C GLU A 178 22.23 21.28 -6.12
N ILE A 179 21.82 20.27 -5.34
CA ILE A 179 22.57 19.74 -4.19
C ILE A 179 23.23 18.40 -4.53
N HIS A 180 24.04 18.38 -5.59
CA HIS A 180 24.78 17.16 -5.99
C HIS A 180 25.73 16.62 -4.91
N SER A 181 26.16 17.47 -3.98
CA SER A 181 27.01 17.04 -2.85
C SER A 181 26.34 15.99 -1.97
N LEU A 182 25.01 16.03 -1.82
CA LEU A 182 24.27 15.12 -0.95
C LEU A 182 24.26 13.68 -1.48
N GLU A 183 24.30 13.50 -2.80
CA GLU A 183 24.36 12.18 -3.44
C GLU A 183 25.62 11.39 -3.06
N ARG A 184 26.75 12.09 -2.85
CA ARG A 184 28.06 11.48 -2.58
C ARG A 184 28.38 11.38 -1.10
N MET A 185 27.48 11.82 -0.21
CA MET A 185 27.75 11.82 1.23
C MET A 185 27.73 10.40 1.80
N PRO A 186 28.75 10.01 2.60
CA PRO A 186 28.71 8.74 3.30
C PRO A 186 27.64 8.78 4.40
N ALA A 187 27.05 7.62 4.72
CA ALA A 187 25.91 7.51 5.63
C ALA A 187 26.14 8.17 7.01
N TRP A 188 27.37 8.14 7.54
CA TRP A 188 27.70 8.75 8.83
C TRP A 188 27.65 10.29 8.83
N LEU A 189 27.88 10.94 7.68
CA LEU A 189 27.67 12.40 7.51
C LEU A 189 26.22 12.73 7.13
N MET A 190 25.49 11.76 6.59
CA MET A 190 24.08 11.92 6.24
C MET A 190 23.18 12.01 7.48
N ILE A 191 23.46 11.23 8.52
CA ILE A 191 22.68 11.27 9.78
C ILE A 191 22.68 12.67 10.44
N PRO A 192 23.84 13.31 10.73
CA PRO A 192 23.85 14.64 11.34
C PRO A 192 23.26 15.72 10.43
N THR A 193 23.39 15.61 9.11
CA THR A 193 22.75 16.55 8.17
C THR A 193 21.23 16.43 8.17
N LEU A 194 20.68 15.21 8.29
CA LEU A 194 19.24 14.99 8.47
C LEU A 194 18.73 15.48 9.83
N LEU A 195 19.51 15.30 10.91
CA LEU A 195 19.18 15.84 12.23
C LEU A 195 19.18 17.38 12.23
N LEU A 196 20.17 18.00 11.58
CA LEU A 196 20.20 19.44 11.40
C LEU A 196 18.99 19.93 10.59
N LEU A 197 18.62 19.23 9.52
CA LEU A 197 17.43 19.55 8.73
C LEU A 197 16.16 19.46 9.57
N LEU A 198 16.00 18.44 10.42
CA LEU A 198 14.85 18.29 11.31
C LEU A 198 14.68 19.50 12.23
N ILE A 199 15.78 19.94 12.87
CA ILE A 199 15.77 21.09 13.78
C ILE A 199 15.53 22.40 13.03
N ALA A 200 16.13 22.55 11.83
CA ALA A 200 16.00 23.75 11.02
C ALA A 200 14.64 23.85 10.29
N TYR A 201 13.97 22.73 10.03
CA TYR A 201 12.73 22.67 9.25
C TYR A 201 11.63 23.66 9.66
N PRO A 202 11.25 23.80 10.96
CA PRO A 202 10.22 24.77 11.35
C PRO A 202 10.58 26.21 10.96
N PHE A 203 11.85 26.60 11.08
CA PHE A 203 12.32 27.92 10.67
C PHE A 203 12.31 28.07 9.14
N LEU A 204 12.75 27.05 8.41
CA LEU A 204 12.74 27.03 6.94
C LEU A 204 11.31 27.12 6.39
N ALA A 205 10.34 26.45 7.02
CA ALA A 205 8.93 26.50 6.65
C ALA A 205 8.33 27.91 6.81
N ILE A 206 8.66 28.61 7.91
CA ILE A 206 8.22 29.99 8.13
C ILE A 206 8.84 30.94 7.10
N ILE A 207 10.14 30.80 6.83
CA ILE A 207 10.83 31.61 5.80
C ILE A 207 10.21 31.37 4.42
N PHE A 208 9.88 30.12 4.08
CA PHE A 208 9.20 29.78 2.82
C PHE A 208 7.83 30.44 2.71
N TRP A 209 7.08 30.47 3.81
CA TRP A 209 5.75 31.09 3.83
C TRP A 209 5.82 32.60 3.62
N ILE A 210 6.82 33.29 4.19
CA ILE A 210 7.01 34.74 4.02
C ILE A 210 7.64 35.07 2.65
N TYR A 211 8.66 34.30 2.24
CA TYR A 211 9.46 34.59 1.04
C TYR A 211 9.80 33.33 0.21
N PRO A 212 8.87 32.86 -0.64
CA PRO A 212 9.02 31.62 -1.38
C PRO A 212 9.92 31.70 -2.63
N TRP A 213 10.44 32.88 -2.97
CA TRP A 213 11.21 33.15 -4.21
C TRP A 213 12.73 33.18 -3.97
N GLY A 214 13.18 33.06 -2.71
CA GLY A 214 14.59 33.08 -2.34
C GLY A 214 15.31 31.73 -2.49
N ARG A 215 16.59 31.71 -2.09
CA ARG A 215 17.41 30.48 -2.06
C ARG A 215 16.79 29.37 -1.19
N VAL A 216 16.20 29.73 -0.05
CA VAL A 216 15.46 28.79 0.83
C VAL A 216 14.22 28.24 0.11
N GLY A 217 13.56 29.07 -0.69
CA GLY A 217 12.45 28.68 -1.56
C GLY A 217 12.84 27.60 -2.56
N ASN A 218 13.96 27.80 -3.25
CA ASN A 218 14.49 26.81 -4.19
C ASN A 218 14.95 25.54 -3.48
N LEU A 219 15.60 25.66 -2.32
CA LEU A 219 16.04 24.53 -1.49
C LEU A 219 14.86 23.61 -1.09
N LEU A 220 13.75 24.18 -0.61
CA LEU A 220 12.56 23.41 -0.20
C LEU A 220 11.74 22.89 -1.39
N ARG A 221 11.93 23.44 -2.59
CA ARG A 221 11.34 22.89 -3.82
C ARG A 221 12.11 21.68 -4.36
N THR A 222 13.36 21.49 -3.93
CA THR A 222 14.16 20.31 -4.30
C THR A 222 13.48 19.02 -3.82
N PRO A 223 13.25 18.02 -4.69
CA PRO A 223 12.52 16.80 -4.36
C PRO A 223 13.06 16.03 -3.15
N VAL A 224 14.40 15.89 -3.06
CA VAL A 224 15.06 15.23 -1.91
C VAL A 224 14.71 15.88 -0.58
N ILE A 225 14.71 17.21 -0.52
CA ILE A 225 14.45 17.94 0.72
C ILE A 225 12.99 17.80 1.11
N LYS A 226 12.05 17.84 0.16
CA LYS A 226 10.63 17.54 0.41
C LYS A 226 10.44 16.14 0.99
N PHE A 227 11.15 15.14 0.42
CA PHE A 227 11.07 13.76 0.89
C PHE A 227 11.58 13.62 2.32
N TYR A 228 12.78 14.13 2.62
CA TYR A 228 13.30 14.05 3.99
C TYR A 228 12.46 14.86 4.96
N ALA A 229 12.00 16.05 4.59
CA ALA A 229 11.10 16.83 5.43
C ALA A 229 9.81 16.07 5.76
N ASN A 230 9.21 15.38 4.79
CA ASN A 230 8.01 14.59 5.01
C ASN A 230 8.29 13.36 5.89
N ALA A 231 9.40 12.67 5.64
CA ALA A 231 9.84 11.53 6.45
C ALA A 231 10.12 11.93 7.91
N MET A 232 10.80 13.07 8.11
CA MET A 232 11.13 13.58 9.43
C MET A 232 9.88 14.08 10.17
N SER A 233 8.95 14.76 9.49
CA SER A 233 7.65 15.14 10.04
C SER A 233 6.86 13.92 10.53
N TYR A 234 6.83 12.85 9.73
CA TYR A 234 6.19 11.59 10.13
C TYR A 234 6.89 10.91 11.31
N GLY A 235 8.23 10.96 11.35
CA GLY A 235 9.02 10.49 12.48
C GLY A 235 8.72 11.25 13.78
N VAL A 236 8.55 12.58 13.70
CA VAL A 236 8.10 13.41 14.83
C VAL A 236 6.69 13.04 15.29
N PHE A 237 5.78 12.78 14.36
CA PHE A 237 4.43 12.30 14.69
C PHE A 237 4.48 10.99 15.51
N ILE A 238 5.27 10.00 15.09
CA ILE A 238 5.45 8.75 15.85
C ILE A 238 6.10 9.01 17.21
N ALA A 239 7.13 9.87 17.28
CA ALA A 239 7.78 10.21 18.54
C ALA A 239 6.80 10.85 19.54
N ILE A 240 5.92 11.73 19.07
CA ILE A 240 4.86 12.33 19.88
C ILE A 240 3.85 11.28 20.36
N LEU A 241 3.45 10.33 19.51
CA LEU A 241 2.58 9.22 19.92
C LEU A 241 3.24 8.38 21.02
N ILE A 242 4.51 8.01 20.86
CA ILE A 242 5.26 7.25 21.89
C ILE A 242 5.35 8.06 23.18
N ALA A 243 5.71 9.35 23.11
CA ALA A 243 5.79 10.21 24.27
C ALA A 243 4.44 10.33 25.00
N HIS A 244 3.34 10.46 24.26
CA HIS A 244 1.99 10.47 24.82
C HIS A 244 1.67 9.18 25.58
N THR A 245 1.96 8.00 24.99
CA THR A 245 1.77 6.72 25.69
C THR A 245 2.62 6.56 26.95
N ALA A 246 3.82 7.16 26.97
CA ALA A 246 4.71 7.13 28.13
C ALA A 246 4.23 8.05 29.26
N MET A 247 3.76 9.26 28.92
CA MET A 247 3.23 10.23 29.88
C MET A 247 1.90 9.77 30.51
N ALA A 248 1.02 9.12 29.74
CA ALA A 248 -0.24 8.58 30.25
C ALA A 248 -0.02 7.62 31.43
N LYS A 249 0.99 6.75 31.35
CA LYS A 249 1.35 5.81 32.44
C LYS A 249 1.81 6.50 33.71
N ALA A 250 2.47 7.66 33.61
CA ALA A 250 2.93 8.42 34.78
C ALA A 250 1.78 9.07 35.55
N SER A 251 0.68 9.42 34.87
CA SER A 251 -0.51 10.04 35.48
C SER A 251 -1.46 9.05 36.17
N MET A 252 -1.46 7.78 35.75
CA MET A 252 -2.37 6.73 36.24
C MET A 252 -1.82 5.93 37.43
N GLY A 253 -0.72 6.40 38.03
CA GLY A 253 -0.11 5.78 39.19
C GLY A 253 -0.71 6.26 40.51
N GLN A 254 -2.04 6.28 40.70
CA GLN A 254 -2.62 6.40 42.05
C GLN A 254 -4.13 6.09 42.17
N GLN A 255 -4.44 5.19 43.10
CA GLN A 255 -5.65 5.07 43.93
C GLN A 255 -6.89 4.33 43.39
N LEU A 256 -6.85 2.99 43.50
CA LEU A 256 -7.99 2.26 44.07
C LEU A 256 -8.13 2.73 45.53
N THR A 257 -9.20 3.44 45.87
CA THR A 257 -9.51 3.70 47.28
C THR A 257 -11.01 3.59 47.53
N ASP A 258 -11.32 2.99 48.69
CA ASP A 258 -12.65 2.74 49.22
C ASP A 258 -13.59 3.96 49.21
N HIS A 259 -14.90 3.66 49.27
CA HIS A 259 -16.04 4.58 49.26
C HIS A 259 -15.96 5.86 50.14
N PRO A 260 -15.26 5.96 51.29
CA PRO A 260 -15.24 7.20 52.07
C PRO A 260 -14.37 8.33 51.50
N LYS A 261 -13.63 8.14 50.39
CA LYS A 261 -12.73 9.16 49.81
C LYS A 261 -13.22 9.76 48.48
N ILE A 262 -14.45 9.47 48.04
CA ILE A 262 -14.95 9.87 46.71
C ILE A 262 -15.13 11.41 46.58
N GLY A 263 -15.51 12.11 47.65
CA GLY A 263 -15.63 13.58 47.66
C GLY A 263 -14.34 14.36 47.39
N PRO A 264 -13.20 14.08 48.08
CA PRO A 264 -11.93 14.70 47.74
C PRO A 264 -11.39 14.26 46.37
N LEU A 265 -11.70 13.04 45.90
CA LEU A 265 -11.42 12.58 44.54
C LEU A 265 -12.19 13.40 43.48
N TYR A 266 -13.46 13.74 43.72
CA TYR A 266 -14.23 14.63 42.85
C TYR A 266 -13.60 16.03 42.75
N LYS A 267 -13.20 16.63 43.87
CA LYS A 267 -12.51 17.94 43.88
C LYS A 267 -11.13 17.89 43.21
N GLN A 268 -10.38 16.80 43.39
CA GLN A 268 -9.11 16.58 42.72
C GLN A 268 -9.30 16.37 41.21
N TYR A 269 -10.32 15.62 40.80
CA TYR A 269 -10.68 15.41 39.40
C TYR A 269 -11.11 16.72 38.73
N LEU A 270 -11.93 17.54 39.42
CA LEU A 270 -12.34 18.86 38.93
C LEU A 270 -11.15 19.82 38.75
N ASN A 271 -10.22 19.85 39.71
CA ASN A 271 -9.00 20.66 39.61
C ASN A 271 -8.08 20.18 38.48
N ASN A 272 -7.94 18.86 38.31
CA ASN A 272 -7.20 18.28 37.20
C ASN A 272 -7.87 18.58 35.85
N CYS A 273 -9.20 18.56 35.76
CA CYS A 273 -9.93 18.96 34.56
C CYS A 273 -9.87 20.47 34.27
N ALA A 274 -9.72 21.31 35.31
CA ALA A 274 -9.59 22.76 35.17
C ALA A 274 -8.18 23.20 34.75
N GLU A 275 -7.13 22.52 35.24
CA GLU A 275 -5.73 22.78 34.86
C GLU A 275 -5.29 22.02 33.60
N ALA A 276 -5.82 20.81 33.41
CA ALA A 276 -5.69 20.00 32.21
C ALA A 276 -7.08 19.79 31.63
N GLY A 277 -7.57 20.75 30.84
CA GLY A 277 -8.77 20.55 30.02
C GLY A 277 -8.69 19.16 29.39
N MET A 278 -9.57 18.26 29.84
CA MET A 278 -9.46 16.80 29.74
C MET A 278 -8.66 16.40 28.51
N GLN A 279 -7.36 16.13 28.71
CA GLN A 279 -6.45 15.94 27.57
C GLN A 279 -7.02 14.80 26.74
N PRO A 280 -7.39 15.03 25.47
CA PRO A 280 -7.81 13.91 24.63
C PRO A 280 -6.67 12.88 24.66
N SER A 281 -7.00 11.62 24.95
CA SER A 281 -6.11 10.47 24.78
C SER A 281 -5.62 10.30 23.33
N VAL A 282 -6.10 11.16 22.44
CA VAL A 282 -5.69 11.28 21.05
C VAL A 282 -4.55 12.28 20.96
N GLY A 283 -3.39 11.81 20.52
CA GLY A 283 -2.24 12.64 20.18
C GLY A 283 -2.65 13.87 19.37
N ASN A 284 -1.94 15.00 19.59
CA ASN A 284 -2.22 16.34 19.06
C ASN A 284 -3.07 16.34 17.75
N PRO A 285 -4.38 16.66 17.82
CA PRO A 285 -5.32 16.51 16.70
C PRO A 285 -4.91 17.34 15.48
N LEU A 286 -4.12 18.39 15.70
CA LEU A 286 -3.56 19.24 14.65
C LEU A 286 -2.70 18.46 13.65
N LEU A 287 -1.94 17.45 14.12
CA LEU A 287 -1.11 16.60 13.25
C LEU A 287 -1.98 15.66 12.41
N ILE A 288 -3.03 15.10 13.01
CA ILE A 288 -3.96 14.21 12.32
C ILE A 288 -4.69 14.98 11.23
N ILE A 289 -5.19 16.19 11.52
CA ILE A 289 -5.83 17.06 10.52
C ILE A 289 -4.86 17.39 9.38
N GLY A 290 -3.60 17.68 9.70
CA GLY A 290 -2.56 17.89 8.68
C GLY A 290 -2.35 16.66 7.79
N LEU A 291 -2.32 15.45 8.36
CA LEU A 291 -2.20 14.20 7.60
C LEU A 291 -3.45 13.94 6.74
N VAL A 292 -4.65 14.20 7.26
CA VAL A 292 -5.90 14.13 6.48
C VAL A 292 -5.83 15.06 5.28
N TRP A 293 -5.43 16.32 5.50
CA TRP A 293 -5.30 17.31 4.43
C TRP A 293 -4.28 16.89 3.36
N GLN A 294 -3.15 16.31 3.78
CA GLN A 294 -2.15 15.75 2.86
C GLN A 294 -2.73 14.62 2.01
N THR A 295 -3.45 13.68 2.62
CA THR A 295 -4.07 12.55 1.91
C THR A 295 -5.16 13.02 0.94
N VAL A 296 -6.01 13.98 1.34
CA VAL A 296 -7.04 14.54 0.46
C VAL A 296 -6.42 15.21 -0.77
N LYS A 297 -5.35 16.01 -0.58
CA LYS A 297 -4.60 16.59 -1.70
C LYS A 297 -4.04 15.50 -2.61
N LYS A 298 -3.47 14.43 -2.04
CA LYS A 298 -2.93 13.31 -2.81
C LYS A 298 -4.00 12.65 -3.68
N VAL A 299 -5.17 12.34 -3.11
CA VAL A 299 -6.32 11.75 -3.84
C VAL A 299 -6.76 12.64 -5.00
N TYR A 300 -6.85 13.96 -4.78
CA TYR A 300 -7.22 14.92 -5.83
C TYR A 300 -6.19 14.93 -6.97
N THR A 301 -4.90 14.84 -6.63
CA THR A 301 -3.81 14.94 -7.61
C THR A 301 -3.55 13.66 -8.41
N GLU A 302 -3.71 12.47 -7.82
CA GLU A 302 -3.39 11.16 -8.44
C GLU A 302 -4.59 10.51 -9.15
N ARG A 303 -5.81 11.05 -8.98
CA ARG A 303 -7.10 10.42 -9.35
C ARG A 303 -7.37 9.16 -8.51
N LEU A 304 -8.65 8.91 -8.21
CA LEU A 304 -9.07 7.85 -7.29
C LEU A 304 -8.57 6.44 -7.69
N LYS A 305 -8.61 6.11 -8.98
CA LYS A 305 -8.22 4.76 -9.45
C LYS A 305 -6.75 4.46 -9.18
N ALA A 306 -5.84 5.36 -9.57
CA ALA A 306 -4.40 5.17 -9.35
C ALA A 306 -4.04 5.26 -7.86
N PHE A 307 -4.78 6.06 -7.09
CA PHE A 307 -4.62 6.15 -5.64
C PHE A 307 -4.90 4.81 -4.95
N LEU A 308 -5.98 4.13 -5.32
CA LEU A 308 -6.39 2.83 -4.73
C LEU A 308 -5.53 1.65 -5.17
N GLU A 309 -4.74 1.77 -6.24
CA GLU A 309 -3.80 0.72 -6.64
C GLU A 309 -2.61 0.57 -5.67
N SER A 310 -2.34 1.58 -4.83
CA SER A 310 -1.25 1.56 -3.85
C SER A 310 -1.73 1.07 -2.49
N TRP A 311 -1.17 -0.04 -1.99
CA TRP A 311 -1.53 -0.59 -0.68
C TRP A 311 -1.19 0.38 0.48
N TYR A 312 -0.11 1.17 0.35
CA TYR A 312 0.25 2.18 1.33
C TYR A 312 -0.81 3.29 1.44
N ASN A 313 -1.38 3.69 0.30
CA ASN A 313 -2.43 4.72 0.26
C ASN A 313 -3.72 4.20 0.93
N ILE A 314 -4.07 2.92 0.70
CA ILE A 314 -5.19 2.27 1.39
C ILE A 314 -4.93 2.21 2.90
N SER A 315 -3.73 1.79 3.31
CA SER A 315 -3.32 1.74 4.71
C SER A 315 -3.40 3.12 5.39
N ASP A 316 -3.03 4.19 4.68
CA ASP A 316 -3.15 5.57 5.17
C ASP A 316 -4.60 5.98 5.40
N VAL A 317 -5.50 5.64 4.46
CA VAL A 317 -6.94 5.92 4.62
C VAL A 317 -7.52 5.16 5.81
N ILE A 318 -7.21 3.87 5.96
CA ILE A 318 -7.69 3.06 7.09
C ILE A 318 -7.18 3.63 8.42
N MET A 319 -5.89 3.94 8.50
CA MET A 319 -5.27 4.55 9.69
C MET A 319 -5.95 5.86 10.07
N LEU A 320 -6.17 6.75 9.11
CA LEU A 320 -6.80 8.05 9.34
C LEU A 320 -8.27 7.91 9.75
N ILE A 321 -9.02 6.99 9.15
CA ILE A 321 -10.41 6.70 9.57
C ILE A 321 -10.43 6.21 11.02
N MET A 322 -9.52 5.33 11.41
CA MET A 322 -9.44 4.85 12.79
C MET A 322 -9.08 5.98 13.77
N TYR A 323 -8.14 6.85 13.43
CA TYR A 323 -7.80 8.02 14.26
C TYR A 323 -8.96 9.01 14.40
N ILE A 324 -9.66 9.33 13.31
CA ILE A 324 -10.83 10.23 13.35
C ILE A 324 -11.95 9.60 14.18
N THR A 325 -12.23 8.32 13.97
CA THR A 325 -13.29 7.60 14.71
C THR A 325 -12.98 7.54 16.20
N SER A 326 -11.74 7.21 16.57
CA SER A 326 -11.29 7.25 17.97
C SER A 326 -11.46 8.66 18.55
N PHE A 327 -11.03 9.70 17.84
CA PHE A 327 -11.20 11.08 18.31
C PHE A 327 -12.65 11.48 18.55
N VAL A 328 -13.56 11.14 17.63
CA VAL A 328 -14.99 11.40 17.79
C VAL A 328 -15.56 10.65 19.01
N LEU A 329 -15.17 9.40 19.22
CA LEU A 329 -15.60 8.63 20.39
C LEU A 329 -15.08 9.21 21.70
N VAL A 330 -13.84 9.73 21.75
CA VAL A 330 -13.32 10.44 22.94
C VAL A 330 -14.10 11.73 23.22
N LEU A 331 -14.51 12.47 22.19
CA LEU A 331 -15.36 13.64 22.39
C LEU A 331 -16.72 13.24 23.00
N PHE A 332 -17.28 12.11 22.55
CA PHE A 332 -18.53 11.58 23.08
C PHE A 332 -18.40 11.10 24.53
N THR A 333 -17.32 10.38 24.89
CA THR A 333 -17.10 10.00 26.29
C THR A 333 -16.86 11.21 27.17
N ASN A 334 -16.16 12.24 26.66
CA ASN A 334 -15.95 13.47 27.40
C ASN A 334 -17.26 14.22 27.69
N THR A 335 -18.23 14.19 26.77
CA THR A 335 -19.57 14.73 27.06
C THR A 335 -20.29 13.89 28.12
N GLN A 336 -20.23 12.55 28.00
CA GLN A 336 -20.85 11.65 28.98
C GLN A 336 -20.24 11.76 30.39
N VAL A 337 -18.92 11.97 30.48
CA VAL A 337 -18.22 12.24 31.74
C VAL A 337 -18.68 13.56 32.35
N LYS A 338 -18.83 14.62 31.53
CA LYS A 338 -19.32 15.92 32.01
C LYS A 338 -20.75 15.82 32.53
N ASP A 339 -21.65 15.19 31.77
CA ASP A 339 -23.03 14.98 32.19
C ASP A 339 -23.09 14.17 33.51
N SER A 340 -22.22 13.16 33.64
CA SER A 340 -22.11 12.37 34.87
C SER A 340 -21.54 13.17 36.04
N LEU A 341 -20.63 14.11 35.80
CA LEU A 341 -20.03 14.98 36.82
C LEU A 341 -21.03 16.03 37.32
N ASP A 342 -21.84 16.59 36.41
CA ASP A 342 -22.86 17.59 36.73
C ASP A 342 -23.92 17.03 37.70
N ASN A 343 -24.22 15.72 37.66
CA ASN A 343 -25.10 15.04 38.62
C ASN A 343 -24.57 15.09 40.07
N PHE A 344 -23.25 15.22 40.26
CA PHE A 344 -22.60 15.33 41.58
C PHE A 344 -22.21 16.76 41.96
N SER A 345 -22.60 17.75 41.14
CA SER A 345 -22.38 19.17 41.44
C SER A 345 -23.25 19.67 42.59
N ASN A 346 -24.44 19.06 42.78
CA ASN A 346 -25.34 19.32 43.91
C ASN A 346 -25.13 18.29 45.02
N ASP A 347 -25.30 18.69 46.29
CA ASP A 347 -25.15 17.80 47.46
C ASP A 347 -26.10 16.58 47.44
N ASP A 348 -27.23 16.69 46.73
CA ASP A 348 -28.24 15.64 46.60
C ASP A 348 -27.68 14.38 45.91
N GLY A 349 -26.85 14.52 44.87
CA GLY A 349 -26.26 13.39 44.14
C GLY A 349 -25.34 12.53 45.02
N TRP A 350 -24.63 13.16 45.96
CA TRP A 350 -23.81 12.46 46.95
C TRP A 350 -24.66 11.67 47.95
N SER A 351 -25.79 12.25 48.38
CA SER A 351 -26.70 11.59 49.32
C SER A 351 -27.38 10.36 48.72
N LEU A 352 -27.77 10.43 47.44
CA LEU A 352 -28.42 9.34 46.71
C LEU A 352 -27.44 8.19 46.38
N LEU A 353 -26.18 8.51 46.08
CA LEU A 353 -25.14 7.49 45.94
C LEU A 353 -24.91 6.71 47.24
N MET A 354 -24.88 7.41 48.38
CA MET A 354 -24.72 6.78 49.70
C MET A 354 -25.97 5.98 50.13
N ALA A 355 -27.13 6.30 49.57
CA ALA A 355 -28.37 5.54 49.73
C ALA A 355 -28.43 4.27 48.86
N GLY A 356 -27.46 4.06 47.96
CA GLY A 356 -27.35 2.85 47.13
C GLY A 356 -28.21 2.86 45.87
N ASP A 357 -28.51 4.04 45.33
CA ASP A 357 -29.28 4.17 44.08
C ASP A 357 -28.46 3.70 42.85
N ASP A 358 -28.98 2.72 42.11
CA ASP A 358 -28.35 2.12 40.93
C ASP A 358 -28.06 3.16 39.83
N GLU A 359 -28.90 4.20 39.71
CA GLU A 359 -28.70 5.27 38.73
C GLU A 359 -27.47 6.13 39.08
N MET A 360 -27.28 6.41 40.38
CA MET A 360 -26.12 7.17 40.86
C MET A 360 -24.83 6.32 40.83
N VAL A 361 -24.93 5.01 41.03
CA VAL A 361 -23.79 4.10 40.84
C VAL A 361 -23.30 4.14 39.39
N LYS A 362 -24.20 4.15 38.41
CA LYS A 362 -23.83 4.33 36.99
C LYS A 362 -23.27 5.72 36.69
N ALA A 363 -23.75 6.75 37.38
CA ALA A 363 -23.20 8.10 37.28
C ALA A 363 -21.74 8.20 37.79
N THR A 364 -21.21 7.20 38.52
CA THR A 364 -19.77 7.11 38.85
C THR A 364 -18.89 6.68 37.67
N TYR A 365 -19.41 6.73 36.44
CA TYR A 365 -18.71 6.44 35.18
C TYR A 365 -17.31 7.07 35.08
N TRP A 366 -17.14 8.29 35.59
CA TRP A 366 -15.88 9.03 35.57
C TRP A 366 -14.81 8.52 36.57
N LEU A 367 -15.19 7.70 37.56
CA LEU A 367 -14.34 7.28 38.67
C LEU A 367 -13.57 5.99 38.38
N ASN A 368 -14.22 4.97 37.78
CA ASN A 368 -13.60 3.66 37.58
C ASN A 368 -13.99 2.98 36.27
N ARG A 369 -12.98 2.53 35.52
CA ARG A 369 -13.11 1.79 34.25
C ARG A 369 -13.82 0.44 34.41
N TYR A 370 -13.84 -0.15 35.61
CA TYR A 370 -14.60 -1.38 35.86
C TYR A 370 -16.11 -1.19 35.79
N ASN A 371 -16.61 0.03 35.97
CA ASN A 371 -18.04 0.34 35.89
C ASN A 371 -18.51 0.60 34.45
N TRP A 372 -17.61 0.49 33.47
CA TRP A 372 -17.92 0.74 32.06
C TRP A 372 -18.55 -0.50 31.42
N ASP A 373 -19.52 -0.26 30.53
CA ASP A 373 -20.12 -1.32 29.73
C ASP A 373 -19.10 -1.94 28.75
N LEU A 374 -19.34 -3.18 28.34
CA LEU A 374 -18.46 -3.91 27.42
C LEU A 374 -18.26 -3.18 26.06
N TRP A 375 -19.29 -2.43 25.64
CA TRP A 375 -19.32 -1.67 24.38
C TRP A 375 -19.18 -0.16 24.61
N ASP A 376 -18.65 0.24 25.75
CA ASP A 376 -18.45 1.64 26.08
C ASP A 376 -17.61 2.35 24.99
N PRO A 377 -18.04 3.54 24.51
CA PRO A 377 -17.35 4.29 23.46
C PRO A 377 -15.87 4.58 23.77
N GLY A 378 -15.49 4.69 25.04
CA GLY A 378 -14.11 4.90 25.48
C GLY A 378 -13.24 3.68 25.26
N LEU A 379 -13.75 2.48 25.56
CA LEU A 379 -13.04 1.21 25.29
C LEU A 379 -12.84 1.01 23.79
N VAL A 380 -13.88 1.27 23.00
CA VAL A 380 -13.82 1.15 21.53
C VAL A 380 -12.82 2.17 20.97
N SER A 381 -12.81 3.39 21.51
CA SER A 381 -11.84 4.41 21.12
C SER A 381 -10.40 4.00 21.38
N ASP A 382 -10.10 3.51 22.60
CA ASP A 382 -8.76 3.05 22.98
C ASP A 382 -8.29 1.89 22.06
N ALA A 383 -9.20 0.97 21.73
CA ALA A 383 -8.91 -0.15 20.84
C ALA A 383 -8.59 0.32 19.41
N LEU A 384 -9.41 1.22 18.85
CA LEU A 384 -9.18 1.79 17.52
C LEU A 384 -7.87 2.60 17.48
N PHE A 385 -7.58 3.39 18.53
CA PHE A 385 -6.34 4.15 18.66
C PHE A 385 -5.10 3.24 18.70
N ALA A 386 -5.17 2.13 19.45
CA ALA A 386 -4.10 1.15 19.52
C ALA A 386 -3.81 0.50 18.17
N VAL A 387 -4.86 0.08 17.45
CA VAL A 387 -4.71 -0.49 16.10
C VAL A 387 -4.17 0.55 15.12
N ALA A 388 -4.66 1.80 15.18
CA ALA A 388 -4.15 2.89 14.35
C ALA A 388 -2.66 3.16 14.58
N ASN A 389 -2.19 3.09 15.84
CA ASN A 389 -0.77 3.26 16.18
C ASN A 389 0.12 2.14 15.61
N VAL A 390 -0.38 0.90 15.57
CA VAL A 390 0.35 -0.20 14.92
C VAL A 390 0.48 0.06 13.42
N ILE A 391 -0.60 0.50 12.78
CA ILE A 391 -0.59 0.82 11.35
C ILE A 391 0.33 2.03 11.06
N SER A 392 0.32 3.04 11.93
CA SER A 392 1.18 4.23 11.77
C SER A 392 2.67 3.90 11.91
N VAL A 393 3.06 3.03 12.83
CA VAL A 393 4.46 2.59 12.92
C VAL A 393 4.84 1.76 11.69
N THR A 394 3.95 0.84 11.28
CA THR A 394 4.16 0.02 10.07
C THR A 394 4.34 0.85 8.81
N ARG A 395 3.70 2.03 8.73
CA ARG A 395 3.82 2.96 7.60
C ARG A 395 5.25 3.46 7.35
N MET A 396 6.12 3.44 8.36
CA MET A 396 7.54 3.81 8.23
C MET A 396 8.29 2.93 7.21
N THR A 397 7.82 1.70 6.96
CA THR A 397 8.40 0.79 5.96
C THR A 397 8.46 1.41 4.56
N TYR A 398 7.56 2.32 4.22
CA TYR A 398 7.58 3.04 2.95
C TYR A 398 8.81 3.94 2.78
N ILE A 399 9.30 4.55 3.85
CA ILE A 399 10.51 5.39 3.80
C ILE A 399 11.74 4.47 3.69
N LEU A 400 11.73 3.34 4.39
CA LEU A 400 12.80 2.32 4.28
C LEU A 400 12.92 1.75 2.86
N ALA A 401 11.81 1.72 2.11
CA ALA A 401 11.78 1.24 0.73
C ALA A 401 12.66 2.07 -0.24
N VAL A 402 13.01 3.30 0.12
CA VAL A 402 13.88 4.18 -0.67
C VAL A 402 15.35 3.78 -0.60
N SER A 403 15.74 3.16 0.51
CA SER A 403 17.13 2.80 0.73
C SER A 403 17.59 1.73 -0.27
N GLU A 404 18.84 1.82 -0.71
CA GLU A 404 19.44 0.86 -1.65
C GLU A 404 19.61 -0.53 -1.03
N ARG A 405 19.75 -0.62 0.29
CA ARG A 405 19.95 -1.89 1.00
C ARG A 405 18.64 -2.56 1.43
N LEU A 406 17.67 -1.79 1.95
CA LEU A 406 16.43 -2.36 2.50
C LEU A 406 15.27 -2.34 1.48
N GLY A 407 15.31 -1.46 0.48
CA GLY A 407 14.26 -1.33 -0.52
C GLY A 407 14.00 -2.60 -1.32
N PRO A 408 15.04 -3.19 -1.93
CA PRO A 408 14.96 -4.51 -2.57
C PRO A 408 14.24 -5.55 -1.67
N LEU A 409 14.71 -5.71 -0.43
CA LEU A 409 14.19 -6.70 0.53
C LEU A 409 12.72 -6.48 0.91
N ILE A 410 12.30 -5.22 1.08
CA ILE A 410 10.90 -4.88 1.41
C ILE A 410 9.98 -5.20 0.23
N ILE A 411 10.42 -4.93 -1.00
CA ILE A 411 9.62 -5.16 -2.21
C ILE A 411 9.48 -6.64 -2.50
N SER A 412 10.54 -7.43 -2.32
CA SER A 412 10.47 -8.88 -2.46
C SER A 412 9.53 -9.48 -1.42
N LEU A 413 9.62 -9.05 -0.16
CA LEU A 413 8.70 -9.45 0.91
C LEU A 413 7.23 -9.12 0.59
N ALA A 414 6.95 -7.89 0.13
CA ALA A 414 5.59 -7.46 -0.19
C ALA A 414 4.95 -8.31 -1.31
N ARG A 415 5.75 -8.83 -2.24
CA ARG A 415 5.27 -9.69 -3.33
C ARG A 415 5.07 -11.12 -2.89
N MET A 416 5.98 -11.66 -2.07
CA MET A 416 5.81 -12.98 -1.47
C MET A 416 4.51 -13.08 -0.65
N ILE A 417 4.09 -11.99 -0.01
CA ILE A 417 2.83 -11.94 0.76
C ILE A 417 1.61 -12.32 -0.10
N ILE A 418 1.58 -11.99 -1.40
CA ILE A 418 0.45 -12.35 -2.28
C ILE A 418 0.38 -13.87 -2.47
N ASP A 419 1.52 -14.51 -2.69
CA ASP A 419 1.62 -15.97 -2.81
C ASP A 419 1.27 -16.65 -1.48
N VAL A 420 1.69 -16.08 -0.36
CA VAL A 420 1.33 -16.54 0.99
C VAL A 420 -0.18 -16.47 1.20
N PHE A 421 -0.85 -15.37 0.84
CA PHE A 421 -2.30 -15.26 0.96
C PHE A 421 -3.05 -16.30 0.12
N ALA A 422 -2.58 -16.59 -1.09
CA ALA A 422 -3.16 -17.63 -1.93
C ALA A 422 -3.09 -19.00 -1.23
N PHE A 423 -1.97 -19.34 -0.58
CA PHE A 423 -1.87 -20.57 0.21
C PHE A 423 -2.65 -20.53 1.52
N MET A 424 -2.67 -19.38 2.21
CA MET A 424 -3.44 -19.19 3.45
C MET A 424 -4.93 -19.43 3.22
N SER A 425 -5.45 -19.28 2.00
CA SER A 425 -6.84 -19.67 1.69
C SER A 425 -7.09 -21.17 1.88
N ILE A 426 -6.15 -22.03 1.51
CA ILE A 426 -6.21 -23.49 1.71
C ILE A 426 -6.11 -23.79 3.21
N PHE A 427 -5.18 -23.12 3.89
CA PHE A 427 -5.02 -23.23 5.34
C PHE A 427 -6.31 -22.90 6.10
N LEU A 428 -6.94 -21.77 5.78
CA LEU A 428 -8.19 -21.33 6.40
C LEU A 428 -9.34 -22.29 6.10
N LEU A 429 -9.41 -22.85 4.88
CA LEU A 429 -10.41 -23.85 4.52
C LEU A 429 -10.30 -25.09 5.42
N VAL A 430 -9.09 -25.62 5.59
CA VAL A 430 -8.84 -26.76 6.48
C VAL A 430 -9.18 -26.40 7.92
N MET A 431 -8.75 -25.23 8.40
CA MET A 431 -9.05 -24.77 9.74
C MET A 431 -10.56 -24.67 10.00
N ILE A 432 -11.33 -24.08 9.07
CA ILE A 432 -12.79 -23.96 9.19
C ILE A 432 -13.45 -25.35 9.20
N ALA A 433 -13.00 -26.29 8.38
CA ALA A 433 -13.52 -27.66 8.36
C ALA A 433 -13.35 -28.35 9.73
N PHE A 434 -12.17 -28.21 10.35
CA PHE A 434 -11.91 -28.75 11.69
C PHE A 434 -12.68 -27.98 12.78
N VAL A 435 -12.80 -26.65 12.71
CA VAL A 435 -13.61 -25.87 13.65
C VAL A 435 -15.08 -26.32 13.62
N ILE A 436 -15.64 -26.58 12.44
CA ILE A 436 -17.00 -27.13 12.32
C ILE A 436 -17.07 -28.54 12.90
N GLY A 437 -16.08 -29.39 12.63
CA GLY A 437 -15.99 -30.75 13.20
C GLY A 437 -15.96 -30.75 14.73
N PHE A 438 -15.08 -29.95 15.33
CA PHE A 438 -14.99 -29.79 16.79
C PHE A 438 -16.25 -29.15 17.37
N ARG A 439 -16.82 -28.14 16.70
CA ARG A 439 -18.09 -27.54 17.13
C ARG A 439 -19.19 -28.58 17.18
N ASN A 440 -19.30 -29.46 16.19
CA ASN A 440 -20.32 -30.50 16.19
C ASN A 440 -20.05 -31.61 17.22
N LEU A 441 -18.79 -31.93 17.51
CA LEU A 441 -18.43 -32.91 18.54
C LEU A 441 -18.69 -32.37 19.96
N TYR A 442 -18.35 -31.10 20.19
CA TYR A 442 -18.39 -30.47 21.51
C TYR A 442 -19.57 -29.51 21.71
N TRP A 443 -20.55 -29.47 20.81
CA TRP A 443 -21.64 -28.48 20.86
C TRP A 443 -22.41 -28.50 22.18
N TYR A 444 -22.55 -29.68 22.78
CA TYR A 444 -23.24 -29.90 24.05
C TYR A 444 -22.38 -29.54 25.28
N TYR A 445 -21.05 -29.62 25.15
CA TYR A 445 -20.13 -29.53 26.28
C TYR A 445 -19.45 -28.16 26.41
N SER A 446 -19.07 -27.50 25.30
CA SER A 446 -18.35 -26.22 25.36
C SER A 446 -18.56 -25.32 24.12
N PRO A 447 -19.60 -24.47 24.09
CA PRO A 447 -19.96 -23.73 22.88
C PRO A 447 -19.04 -22.55 22.51
N GLN A 448 -18.17 -22.04 23.39
CA GLN A 448 -17.58 -20.69 23.21
C GLN A 448 -16.05 -20.60 23.01
N ARG A 449 -15.28 -21.69 23.07
CA ARG A 449 -13.79 -21.60 23.03
C ARG A 449 -13.10 -22.30 21.87
N ILE A 450 -13.83 -23.05 21.05
CA ILE A 450 -13.27 -23.97 20.06
C ILE A 450 -12.41 -23.27 19.01
N PHE A 451 -12.90 -22.17 18.43
CA PHE A 451 -12.12 -21.40 17.45
C PHE A 451 -10.81 -20.87 18.06
N ARG A 452 -10.86 -20.37 19.30
CA ARG A 452 -9.70 -19.84 20.01
C ARG A 452 -8.67 -20.93 20.27
N THR A 453 -9.12 -22.11 20.73
CA THR A 453 -8.27 -23.29 20.97
C THR A 453 -7.58 -23.75 19.68
N VAL A 454 -8.34 -23.94 18.60
CA VAL A 454 -7.80 -24.39 17.29
C VAL A 454 -6.82 -23.37 16.70
N TYR A 455 -7.09 -22.08 16.88
CA TYR A 455 -6.19 -21.01 16.42
C TYR A 455 -4.87 -20.99 17.20
N TRP A 456 -4.93 -21.00 18.54
CA TRP A 456 -3.71 -20.94 19.36
C TRP A 456 -2.88 -22.23 19.30
N SER A 457 -3.48 -23.36 18.92
CA SER A 457 -2.73 -24.62 18.78
C SER A 457 -1.77 -24.61 17.60
N ILE A 458 -2.00 -23.77 16.58
CA ILE A 458 -1.07 -23.52 15.47
C ILE A 458 0.29 -23.05 16.02
N PHE A 459 0.27 -22.28 17.11
CA PHE A 459 1.46 -21.75 17.77
C PHE A 459 1.93 -22.60 18.95
N GLY A 460 1.31 -23.76 19.20
CA GLY A 460 1.61 -24.62 20.35
C GLY A 460 1.22 -24.03 21.70
N MET A 461 0.37 -23.00 21.74
CA MET A 461 -0.06 -22.32 22.97
C MET A 461 -1.36 -22.89 23.55
N THR A 462 -1.70 -24.13 23.21
CA THR A 462 -2.93 -24.78 23.67
C THR A 462 -2.59 -25.88 24.66
N ASP A 463 -3.14 -25.78 25.86
CA ASP A 463 -2.99 -26.80 26.88
C ASP A 463 -3.73 -28.07 26.48
N TYR A 464 -3.17 -29.22 26.82
CA TYR A 464 -3.75 -30.53 26.55
C TYR A 464 -5.16 -30.67 27.18
N ASP A 465 -5.32 -30.14 28.39
CA ASP A 465 -6.57 -30.12 29.17
C ASP A 465 -7.72 -29.38 28.48
N SER A 466 -7.43 -28.58 27.44
CA SER A 466 -8.46 -27.86 26.69
C SER A 466 -9.33 -28.75 25.79
N VAL A 467 -8.87 -29.99 25.53
CA VAL A 467 -9.58 -31.00 24.74
C VAL A 467 -10.22 -32.06 25.66
N GLU A 468 -9.74 -32.21 26.89
CA GLU A 468 -10.32 -33.12 27.87
C GLU A 468 -11.69 -32.63 28.35
N LEU A 469 -12.66 -33.55 28.41
CA LEU A 469 -14.04 -33.25 28.82
C LEU A 469 -14.27 -33.39 30.34
N GLY A 470 -13.22 -33.60 31.14
CA GLY A 470 -13.32 -33.84 32.59
C GLY A 470 -14.32 -34.95 32.95
N ASP A 471 -14.93 -34.86 34.13
CA ASP A 471 -15.85 -35.87 34.69
C ASP A 471 -17.20 -36.02 33.94
N TYR A 472 -17.48 -35.16 32.96
CA TYR A 472 -18.76 -35.10 32.25
C TYR A 472 -18.73 -35.72 30.85
N GLY A 473 -17.55 -36.13 30.36
CA GLY A 473 -17.36 -36.67 29.01
C GLY A 473 -17.60 -38.18 28.91
N GLN A 474 -18.45 -38.61 27.98
CA GLN A 474 -18.46 -40.01 27.55
C GLN A 474 -17.08 -40.35 26.93
N GLY A 475 -16.48 -41.49 27.29
CA GLY A 475 -15.12 -41.83 26.84
C GLY A 475 -14.93 -41.79 25.31
N ILE A 476 -15.98 -42.11 24.55
CA ILE A 476 -15.94 -42.08 23.07
C ILE A 476 -15.73 -40.63 22.56
N THR A 477 -16.41 -39.63 23.12
CA THR A 477 -16.29 -38.25 22.66
C THR A 477 -14.90 -37.67 22.94
N SER A 478 -14.29 -38.01 24.08
CA SER A 478 -12.91 -37.59 24.41
C SER A 478 -11.90 -38.21 23.44
N ILE A 479 -11.98 -39.52 23.23
CA ILE A 479 -11.07 -40.25 22.32
C ILE A 479 -11.16 -39.72 20.89
N VAL A 480 -12.38 -39.51 20.37
CA VAL A 480 -12.58 -38.96 19.02
C VAL A 480 -12.03 -37.54 18.92
N GLY A 481 -12.22 -36.73 19.97
CA GLY A 481 -11.71 -35.37 20.04
C GLY A 481 -10.18 -35.29 20.03
N GLU A 482 -9.51 -36.11 20.83
CA GLU A 482 -8.05 -36.23 20.87
C GLU A 482 -7.47 -36.67 19.53
N ILE A 483 -8.08 -37.68 18.90
CA ILE A 483 -7.66 -38.16 17.57
C ILE A 483 -7.83 -37.06 16.52
N LEU A 484 -8.98 -36.39 16.49
CA LEU A 484 -9.23 -35.28 15.55
C LEU A 484 -8.24 -34.13 15.77
N PHE A 485 -7.90 -33.82 17.01
CA PHE A 485 -6.92 -32.79 17.35
C PHE A 485 -5.49 -33.20 16.95
N GLY A 486 -5.12 -34.47 17.12
CA GLY A 486 -3.87 -35.02 16.63
C GLY A 486 -3.75 -34.93 15.10
N ILE A 487 -4.81 -35.32 14.37
CA ILE A 487 -4.86 -35.22 12.90
C ILE A 487 -4.79 -33.76 12.46
N TYR A 488 -5.53 -32.87 13.12
CA TYR A 488 -5.48 -31.43 12.85
C TYR A 488 -4.06 -30.89 12.95
N ASN A 489 -3.36 -31.13 14.06
CA ASN A 489 -1.99 -30.64 14.25
C ASN A 489 -1.02 -31.29 13.26
N TRP A 490 -1.20 -32.57 12.92
CA TRP A 490 -0.39 -33.24 11.91
C TRP A 490 -0.54 -32.58 10.54
N ILE A 491 -1.76 -32.31 10.09
CA ILE A 491 -2.03 -31.65 8.82
C ILE A 491 -1.52 -30.20 8.82
N ILE A 492 -1.86 -29.42 9.85
CA ILE A 492 -1.52 -28.00 9.91
C ILE A 492 -0.02 -27.80 10.07
N ILE A 493 0.59 -28.40 11.10
CA ILE A 493 1.96 -28.12 11.49
C ILE A 493 2.95 -28.90 10.62
N ILE A 494 2.73 -30.19 10.39
CA ILE A 494 3.70 -31.02 9.66
C ILE A 494 3.55 -30.87 8.15
N ILE A 495 2.32 -30.82 7.63
CA ILE A 495 2.12 -30.77 6.18
C ILE A 495 2.07 -29.32 5.69
N LEU A 496 1.11 -28.52 6.16
CA LEU A 496 0.83 -27.22 5.56
C LEU A 496 1.91 -26.17 5.84
N ILE A 497 2.46 -26.10 7.05
CA ILE A 497 3.58 -25.18 7.34
C ILE A 497 4.82 -25.53 6.52
N ASN A 498 5.20 -26.81 6.41
CA ASN A 498 6.36 -27.23 5.61
C ASN A 498 6.16 -26.96 4.11
N MET A 499 4.95 -27.16 3.59
CA MET A 499 4.61 -26.78 2.22
C MET A 499 4.67 -25.26 2.01
N LEU A 500 4.19 -24.46 2.99
CA LEU A 500 4.29 -23.00 2.94
C LEU A 500 5.75 -22.54 2.86
N ILE A 501 6.63 -23.11 3.69
CA ILE A 501 8.07 -22.79 3.66
C ILE A 501 8.67 -23.12 2.28
N ALA A 502 8.37 -24.29 1.73
CA ALA A 502 8.87 -24.70 0.42
C ALA A 502 8.40 -23.77 -0.72
N MET A 503 7.13 -23.34 -0.70
CA MET A 503 6.62 -22.40 -1.70
C MET A 503 7.20 -21.00 -1.53
N MET A 504 7.36 -20.51 -0.30
CA MET A 504 8.00 -19.22 -0.04
C MET A 504 9.44 -19.21 -0.56
N ALA A 505 10.19 -20.29 -0.37
CA ALA A 505 11.56 -20.41 -0.89
C ALA A 505 11.58 -20.30 -2.43
N ARG A 506 10.72 -21.05 -3.13
CA ARG A 506 10.63 -21.00 -4.60
C ARG A 506 10.17 -19.63 -5.13
N SER A 507 9.21 -19.01 -4.44
CA SER A 507 8.72 -17.66 -4.78
C SER A 507 9.86 -16.63 -4.60
N TYR A 508 10.59 -16.70 -3.49
CA TYR A 508 11.72 -15.81 -3.21
C TYR A 508 12.79 -15.88 -4.29
N GLU A 509 13.23 -17.07 -4.71
CA GLU A 509 14.24 -17.23 -5.77
C GLU A 509 13.81 -16.57 -7.08
N THR A 510 12.53 -16.69 -7.43
CA THR A 510 11.98 -16.12 -8.68
C THR A 510 11.91 -14.59 -8.58
N ILE A 511 11.49 -14.05 -7.43
CA ILE A 511 11.35 -12.61 -7.21
C ILE A 511 12.72 -11.94 -7.07
N ALA A 512 13.68 -12.59 -6.40
CA ALA A 512 15.04 -12.09 -6.20
C ALA A 512 15.77 -11.82 -7.52
N ALA A 513 15.48 -12.59 -8.58
CA ALA A 513 16.04 -12.39 -9.91
C ALA A 513 15.66 -11.04 -10.55
N GLU A 514 14.50 -10.48 -10.19
CA GLU A 514 13.99 -9.21 -10.75
C GLU A 514 14.03 -8.04 -9.73
N GLU A 515 14.51 -8.29 -8.51
CA GLU A 515 14.36 -7.41 -7.35
C GLU A 515 14.91 -5.99 -7.57
N ASP A 516 16.11 -5.85 -8.14
CA ASP A 516 16.72 -4.54 -8.43
C ASP A 516 15.90 -3.72 -9.43
N MET A 517 15.40 -4.37 -10.48
CA MET A 517 14.55 -3.71 -11.48
C MET A 517 13.25 -3.19 -10.85
N GLU A 518 12.67 -3.99 -9.96
CA GLU A 518 11.42 -3.69 -9.29
C GLU A 518 11.56 -2.63 -8.22
N TRP A 519 12.69 -2.65 -7.53
CA TRP A 519 13.08 -1.58 -6.62
C TRP A 519 13.28 -0.26 -7.36
N LYS A 520 14.06 -0.25 -8.46
CA LYS A 520 14.23 0.95 -9.29
C LYS A 520 12.91 1.49 -9.82
N PHE A 521 12.01 0.62 -10.30
CA PHE A 521 10.67 1.02 -10.74
C PHE A 521 9.85 1.66 -9.60
N SER A 522 9.81 1.03 -8.44
CA SER A 522 9.07 1.52 -7.26
C SER A 522 9.65 2.84 -6.74
N ARG A 523 10.98 2.94 -6.69
CA ARG A 523 11.72 4.16 -6.33
C ARG A 523 11.44 5.29 -7.31
N SER A 524 11.39 5.01 -8.62
CA SER A 524 11.06 6.01 -9.64
C SER A 524 9.63 6.53 -9.51
N LYS A 525 8.66 5.65 -9.20
CA LYS A 525 7.28 6.06 -8.91
C LYS A 525 7.23 7.02 -7.71
N LEU A 526 7.98 6.72 -6.66
CA LEU A 526 8.11 7.61 -5.50
C LEU A 526 8.75 8.94 -5.86
N TYR A 527 9.84 8.95 -6.62
CA TYR A 527 10.56 10.18 -6.97
C TYR A 527 9.66 11.17 -7.71
N LEU A 528 8.83 10.67 -8.64
CA LEU A 528 7.90 11.50 -9.39
C LEU A 528 6.80 12.13 -8.53
N GLU A 529 6.43 11.50 -7.41
CA GLU A 529 5.48 12.08 -6.44
C GLU A 529 6.01 13.41 -5.88
N TYR A 530 7.31 13.50 -5.57
CA TYR A 530 7.94 14.71 -5.01
C TYR A 530 8.52 15.68 -6.05
N ILE A 531 8.79 15.20 -7.28
CA ILE A 531 9.21 16.07 -8.40
C ILE A 531 8.08 17.02 -8.83
N ARG A 532 6.81 16.65 -8.62
CA ARG A 532 5.66 17.51 -8.89
C ARG A 532 5.71 18.79 -8.06
N ASP A 533 5.24 19.90 -8.63
CA ASP A 533 5.28 21.24 -8.00
C ASP A 533 4.30 21.44 -6.82
N GLY A 534 3.61 20.38 -6.36
CA GLY A 534 2.68 20.42 -5.23
C GLY A 534 3.30 19.99 -3.89
N GLY A 535 2.67 20.38 -2.78
CA GLY A 535 2.95 19.81 -1.45
C GLY A 535 4.34 20.10 -0.88
N THR A 536 4.87 21.32 -1.06
CA THR A 536 6.24 21.66 -0.60
C THR A 536 6.40 21.71 0.92
N LEU A 537 5.33 22.03 1.65
CA LEU A 537 5.31 22.06 3.11
C LEU A 537 4.72 20.76 3.66
N CYS A 538 5.38 20.20 4.67
CA CYS A 538 5.00 18.98 5.37
C CYS A 538 4.10 19.31 6.57
N VAL A 539 3.44 18.29 7.13
CA VAL A 539 2.64 18.42 8.36
C VAL A 539 3.54 18.92 9.51
N PRO A 540 3.09 19.87 10.37
CA PRO A 540 1.78 20.51 10.42
C PRO A 540 1.62 21.76 9.52
N PHE A 541 2.69 22.25 8.89
CA PHE A 541 2.69 23.52 8.15
C PHE A 541 1.93 23.46 6.82
N ASN A 542 1.56 22.27 6.35
CA ASN A 542 0.82 22.05 5.11
C ASN A 542 -0.63 22.60 5.10
N MET A 543 -1.18 22.91 6.29
CA MET A 543 -2.53 23.48 6.45
C MET A 543 -2.55 24.98 6.19
N VAL A 544 -1.42 25.67 6.36
CA VAL A 544 -1.35 27.11 6.14
C VAL A 544 -1.44 27.38 4.63
N PRO A 545 -2.39 28.22 4.17
CA PRO A 545 -2.48 28.57 2.76
C PRO A 545 -1.17 29.25 2.34
N THR A 546 -0.67 28.84 1.17
CA THR A 546 0.54 29.43 0.58
C THR A 546 0.10 30.43 -0.47
N TRP A 547 0.91 31.46 -0.75
CA TRP A 547 0.62 32.48 -1.76
C TRP A 547 0.41 31.94 -3.20
N LYS A 548 0.62 30.63 -3.42
CA LYS A 548 0.38 29.91 -4.67
C LYS A 548 -0.96 29.18 -4.73
N SER A 549 -1.74 29.14 -3.64
CA SER A 549 -3.01 28.38 -3.55
C SER A 549 -4.16 29.10 -4.23
#